data_AF-A0A193BUN0-F1
#
_entry.id   AF-A0A193BUN0-F1
#
_cell.length_a   1.000
_cell.length_b   1.000
_cell.length_c   1.000
_cell.angle_alpha   90.00
_cell.angle_beta   90.00
_cell.angle_gamma   90.00
#
_symmetry.space_group_name_H-M   'P 1'
#
loop_
_entity.id
_entity.type
_entity.pdbx_description
1 polymer ?
#
loop_
_entity_poly.entity_id
_entity_poly.type
_entity_poly.pdbx_seq_one_letter_code
_entity_poly.pdbx_strand_id
1 'polypeptide(L)'
;MATKIDANAVRGVADNILKIMAEHRATFEALKRHWPNAGKFPLAVWLERVADDRRNAVGAHAEHLELAFFGMGAKLKTLADKFQNTDGENATAIKNLLSGLEKEVSGMISTSDQKTEEKQRNYSGKGTPSDGDGYNDNLSQEVR
;
A
#
# COMPACT_ATOMS: atom_id res chain seq x y z
N MET A 1 32.71 -22.87 -4.87
CA MET A 1 31.47 -23.62 -4.55
C MET A 1 30.31 -22.75 -5.03
N ALA A 2 29.60 -23.15 -6.07
CA ALA A 2 28.51 -22.34 -6.62
C ALA A 2 27.24 -22.58 -5.79
N THR A 3 26.66 -21.52 -5.24
CA THR A 3 25.40 -21.59 -4.50
C THR A 3 24.28 -21.95 -5.47
N LYS A 4 23.78 -23.19 -5.40
CA LYS A 4 22.69 -23.66 -6.25
C LYS A 4 21.39 -23.09 -5.71
N ILE A 5 20.81 -22.13 -6.43
CA ILE A 5 19.55 -21.51 -6.02
C ILE A 5 18.39 -22.34 -6.57
N ASP A 6 17.44 -22.69 -5.70
CA ASP A 6 16.18 -23.32 -6.10
C ASP A 6 15.20 -22.26 -6.61
N ALA A 7 15.19 -22.07 -7.93
CA ALA A 7 14.28 -21.13 -8.59
C ALA A 7 12.80 -21.43 -8.34
N ASN A 8 12.43 -22.70 -8.15
CA ASN A 8 11.03 -23.08 -7.90
C ASN A 8 10.62 -22.71 -6.48
N ALA A 9 11.49 -22.91 -5.49
CA ALA A 9 11.26 -22.43 -4.13
C ALA A 9 11.08 -20.90 -4.10
N VAL A 10 11.90 -20.14 -4.84
CA VAL A 10 11.78 -18.67 -4.93
C VAL A 10 10.45 -18.25 -5.57
N ARG A 11 10.00 -18.92 -6.65
CA ARG A 11 8.67 -18.66 -7.23
C ARG A 11 7.55 -18.96 -6.24
N GLY A 12 7.66 -20.06 -5.47
CA GLY A 12 6.70 -20.39 -4.43
C GLY A 12 6.58 -19.31 -3.35
N VAL A 13 7.70 -18.75 -2.91
CA VAL A 13 7.70 -17.61 -1.97
C VAL A 13 7.02 -16.39 -2.60
N ALA A 14 7.31 -16.08 -3.87
CA ALA A 14 6.69 -14.97 -4.58
C ALA A 14 5.16 -15.12 -4.66
N ASP A 15 4.67 -16.32 -4.99
CA ASP A 15 3.23 -16.61 -5.04
C ASP A 15 2.58 -16.50 -3.65
N ASN A 16 3.26 -16.95 -2.60
CA ASN A 16 2.75 -16.82 -1.24
C ASN A 16 2.61 -15.36 -0.82
N ILE A 17 3.60 -14.51 -1.11
CA ILE A 17 3.53 -13.07 -0.82
C ILE A 17 2.35 -12.41 -1.54
N LEU A 18 2.12 -12.77 -2.82
CA LEU A 18 0.99 -12.25 -3.59
C LEU A 18 -0.37 -12.71 -3.04
N LYS A 19 -0.45 -13.93 -2.51
CA LYS A 19 -1.68 -14.48 -1.92
C LYS A 19 -2.11 -13.77 -0.64
N ILE A 20 -1.16 -13.36 0.22
CA ILE A 20 -1.49 -12.71 1.51
C ILE A 20 -2.44 -11.52 1.30
N MET A 21 -2.11 -10.63 0.35
CA MET A 21 -2.97 -9.48 0.09
C MET A 21 -4.24 -9.85 -0.67
N ALA A 22 -4.18 -10.79 -1.61
CA ALA A 22 -5.37 -11.24 -2.33
C ALA A 22 -6.44 -11.84 -1.40
N GLU A 23 -6.01 -12.61 -0.39
CA GLU A 23 -6.89 -13.27 0.58
C GLU A 23 -7.51 -12.29 1.58
N HIS A 24 -6.78 -11.24 1.98
CA HIS A 24 -7.23 -10.29 2.99
C HIS A 24 -7.83 -8.99 2.42
N ARG A 25 -7.77 -8.77 1.11
CA ARG A 25 -8.28 -7.57 0.44
C ARG A 25 -9.73 -7.25 0.81
N ALA A 26 -10.59 -8.26 0.89
CA ALA A 26 -12.00 -8.07 1.21
C ALA A 26 -12.22 -7.44 2.60
N THR A 27 -11.33 -7.71 3.56
CA THR A 27 -11.40 -7.13 4.91
C THR A 27 -11.11 -5.63 4.89
N PHE A 28 -10.12 -5.20 4.10
CA PHE A 28 -9.79 -3.79 3.95
C PHE A 28 -10.82 -3.03 3.11
N GLU A 29 -11.37 -3.66 2.07
CA GLU A 29 -12.48 -3.09 1.28
C GLU A 29 -13.76 -2.90 2.12
N ALA A 30 -13.98 -3.73 3.14
CA ALA A 30 -15.09 -3.55 4.07
C ALA A 30 -14.97 -2.25 4.89
N LEU A 31 -13.75 -1.77 5.14
CA LEU A 31 -13.50 -0.49 5.80
C LEU A 31 -13.86 0.70 4.90
N LYS A 32 -13.96 0.55 3.57
CA LYS A 32 -14.37 1.65 2.69
C LYS A 32 -15.88 1.93 2.71
N ARG A 33 -16.68 1.10 3.38
CA ARG A 33 -18.14 1.28 3.46
C ARG A 33 -18.50 2.43 4.39
N HIS A 34 -19.52 3.20 3.99
CA HIS A 34 -20.06 4.29 4.80
C HIS A 34 -20.53 3.77 6.17
N TRP A 35 -20.03 4.38 7.25
CA TRP A 35 -20.43 4.07 8.62
C TRP A 35 -21.66 4.87 9.07
N PRO A 36 -22.51 4.33 9.95
CA PRO A 36 -23.73 4.99 10.37
C PRO A 36 -23.47 6.34 11.07
N ASN A 37 -24.37 7.29 10.86
CA ASN A 37 -24.35 8.60 11.49
C ASN A 37 -24.44 8.46 13.02
N ALA A 38 -23.44 8.95 13.76
CA ALA A 38 -23.35 9.00 15.22
C ALA A 38 -24.19 10.13 15.84
N GLY A 39 -24.79 11.00 15.02
CA GLY A 39 -25.66 12.08 15.44
C GLY A 39 -25.18 13.45 14.96
N LYS A 40 -26.03 14.47 15.12
CA LYS A 40 -25.74 15.84 14.67
C LYS A 40 -25.15 16.76 15.75
N PHE A 41 -24.96 16.26 16.97
CA PHE A 41 -24.40 17.08 18.03
C PHE A 41 -22.87 17.19 17.87
N PRO A 42 -22.25 18.26 18.38
CA PRO A 42 -20.88 18.60 17.99
C PRO A 42 -19.85 17.50 18.30
N LEU A 43 -19.98 16.80 19.44
CA LEU A 43 -19.14 15.64 19.79
C LEU A 43 -19.36 14.42 18.87
N ALA A 44 -20.59 14.16 18.41
CA ALA A 44 -20.85 13.06 17.47
C ALA A 44 -20.19 13.32 16.12
N VAL A 45 -20.28 14.55 15.60
CA VAL A 45 -19.62 14.93 14.34
C VAL A 45 -18.10 14.82 14.44
N TRP A 46 -17.52 15.20 15.58
CA TRP A 46 -16.08 15.01 15.81
C TRP A 46 -15.70 13.53 15.85
N LEU A 47 -16.48 12.70 16.55
CA LEU A 47 -16.23 11.26 16.63
C LEU A 47 -16.35 10.58 15.27
N GLU A 48 -17.33 10.96 14.45
CA GLU A 48 -17.47 10.52 13.05
C GLU A 48 -16.22 10.85 12.25
N ARG A 49 -15.72 12.09 12.33
CA ARG A 49 -14.52 12.52 11.61
C ARG A 49 -13.29 11.71 12.01
N VAL A 50 -13.04 11.54 13.32
CA VAL A 50 -11.88 10.76 13.80
C VAL A 50 -11.99 9.28 13.41
N ALA A 51 -13.19 8.71 13.41
CA ALA A 51 -13.40 7.33 12.98
C ALA A 51 -13.18 7.17 11.47
N ASP A 52 -13.67 8.12 10.67
CA ASP A 52 -13.50 8.14 9.23
C ASP A 52 -12.03 8.32 8.82
N ASP A 53 -11.32 9.25 9.45
CA ASP A 53 -9.88 9.49 9.30
C ASP A 53 -9.06 8.21 9.51
N ARG A 54 -9.16 7.61 10.69
CA ARG A 54 -8.41 6.38 11.03
C ARG A 54 -8.72 5.21 10.11
N ARG A 55 -9.98 5.09 9.69
CA ARG A 55 -10.43 4.05 8.77
C ARG A 55 -9.80 4.24 7.39
N ASN A 56 -9.78 5.48 6.92
CA ASN A 56 -9.17 5.86 5.67
C ASN A 56 -7.65 5.60 5.70
N ALA A 57 -6.96 5.98 6.78
CA ALA A 57 -5.55 5.69 7.00
C ALA A 57 -5.24 4.18 6.97
N VAL A 58 -6.05 3.35 7.65
CA VAL A 58 -5.89 1.88 7.62
C VAL A 58 -6.12 1.33 6.21
N GLY A 59 -7.11 1.86 5.48
CA GLY A 59 -7.38 1.50 4.08
C GLY A 59 -6.20 1.84 3.17
N ALA A 60 -5.65 3.05 3.28
CA ALA A 60 -4.48 3.49 2.52
C ALA A 60 -3.25 2.64 2.82
N HIS A 61 -2.99 2.35 4.10
CA HIS A 61 -1.87 1.50 4.48
C HIS A 61 -1.98 0.09 3.90
N ALA A 62 -3.20 -0.46 3.82
CA ALA A 62 -3.43 -1.73 3.16
C ALA A 62 -3.16 -1.68 1.65
N GLU A 63 -3.54 -0.59 0.98
CA GLU A 63 -3.22 -0.37 -0.45
C GLU A 63 -1.69 -0.25 -0.67
N HIS A 64 -0.97 0.44 0.22
CA HIS A 64 0.49 0.52 0.18
C HIS A 64 1.13 -0.85 0.34
N LEU A 65 0.62 -1.66 1.28
CA LEU A 65 1.08 -3.02 1.50
C LEU A 65 0.83 -3.91 0.28
N GLU A 66 -0.31 -3.76 -0.40
CA GLU A 66 -0.62 -4.45 -1.65
C GLU A 66 0.39 -4.11 -2.74
N LEU A 67 0.69 -2.82 -2.94
CA LEU A 67 1.69 -2.37 -3.92
C LEU A 67 3.08 -2.89 -3.61
N ALA A 68 3.49 -2.87 -2.34
CA ALA A 68 4.78 -3.39 -1.90
C ALA A 68 4.89 -4.91 -2.14
N PHE A 69 3.85 -5.67 -1.79
CA PHE A 69 3.83 -7.12 -1.95
C PHE A 69 3.77 -7.53 -3.42
N PHE A 70 3.03 -6.79 -4.24
CA PHE A 70 3.01 -6.98 -5.67
C PHE A 70 4.39 -6.73 -6.30
N GLY A 71 5.03 -5.61 -5.95
CA GLY A 71 6.39 -5.29 -6.39
C GLY A 71 7.40 -6.37 -5.97
N MET A 72 7.39 -6.78 -4.70
CA MET A 72 8.26 -7.85 -4.18
C MET A 72 8.05 -9.18 -4.92
N GLY A 73 6.79 -9.62 -5.07
CA GLY A 73 6.46 -10.86 -5.76
C GLY A 73 6.92 -10.85 -7.22
N ALA A 74 6.70 -9.75 -7.94
CA ALA A 74 7.14 -9.60 -9.32
C ALA A 74 8.68 -9.64 -9.46
N LYS A 75 9.42 -8.99 -8.56
CA LYS A 75 10.90 -9.03 -8.56
C LYS A 75 11.43 -10.43 -8.22
N LEU A 76 10.82 -11.13 -7.27
CA LEU A 76 11.21 -12.50 -6.90
C LEU A 76 10.97 -13.48 -8.05
N LYS A 77 9.86 -13.36 -8.78
CA LYS A 77 9.62 -14.14 -10.01
C LYS A 77 10.68 -13.86 -11.07
N THR A 78 10.93 -12.57 -11.34
CA THR A 78 12.00 -12.13 -12.27
C THR A 78 13.36 -12.71 -11.86
N LEU A 79 13.64 -12.75 -10.56
CA LEU A 79 14.88 -13.29 -10.04
C LEU A 79 15.00 -14.80 -10.23
N ALA A 80 13.93 -15.54 -9.95
CA ALA A 80 13.87 -16.98 -10.21
C ALA A 80 14.10 -17.30 -11.69
N ASP A 81 13.51 -16.52 -12.60
CA ASP A 81 13.71 -16.68 -14.04
C ASP A 81 15.16 -16.38 -14.45
N LYS A 82 15.79 -15.36 -13.86
CA LYS A 82 17.21 -15.05 -14.12
C LYS A 82 18.16 -16.13 -13.63
N PHE A 83 17.90 -16.73 -12.46
CA PHE A 83 18.71 -17.83 -11.95
C PHE A 83 18.59 -19.10 -12.77
N GLN A 84 17.43 -19.34 -13.39
CA GLN A 84 17.26 -20.48 -14.29
C GLN A 84 18.03 -20.31 -15.60
N ASN A 85 18.36 -19.07 -15.97
CA ASN A 85 18.96 -18.72 -17.26
C ASN A 85 20.45 -18.32 -17.20
N THR A 86 21.07 -18.20 -16.01
CA THR A 86 22.42 -17.61 -15.86
C THR A 86 23.34 -18.50 -15.04
N ASP A 87 24.44 -18.97 -15.64
CA ASP A 87 25.45 -19.84 -14.98
C ASP A 87 26.55 -19.07 -14.22
N GLY A 88 26.53 -17.72 -14.14
CA GLY A 88 27.72 -16.98 -13.71
C GLY A 88 27.63 -15.59 -13.05
N GLU A 89 26.50 -14.87 -13.00
CA GLU A 89 26.47 -13.47 -12.48
C GLU A 89 25.27 -13.17 -11.55
N ASN A 90 24.94 -14.13 -10.70
CA ASN A 90 23.75 -14.08 -9.84
C ASN A 90 23.76 -12.89 -8.86
N ALA A 91 24.91 -12.57 -8.25
CA ALA A 91 24.98 -11.55 -7.19
C ALA A 91 24.72 -10.11 -7.67
N THR A 92 25.31 -9.71 -8.80
CA THR A 92 25.14 -8.35 -9.36
C THR A 92 23.71 -8.15 -9.88
N ALA A 93 23.14 -9.17 -10.53
CA ALA A 93 21.77 -9.12 -11.01
C ALA A 93 20.74 -9.00 -9.87
N ILE A 94 20.94 -9.71 -8.76
CA ILE A 94 20.13 -9.58 -7.53
C ILE A 94 20.21 -8.16 -6.99
N LYS A 95 21.42 -7.63 -6.82
CA LYS A 95 21.65 -6.31 -6.24
C LYS A 95 20.92 -5.22 -7.04
N ASN A 96 21.04 -5.25 -8.36
CA ASN A 96 20.39 -4.28 -9.24
C ASN A 96 18.86 -4.39 -9.23
N LEU A 97 18.32 -5.63 -9.12
CA LEU A 97 16.88 -5.86 -8.99
C LEU A 97 16.32 -5.32 -7.68
N LEU A 98 17.02 -5.55 -6.57
CA LEU A 98 16.61 -5.10 -5.24
C LEU A 98 16.75 -3.58 -5.07
N SER A 99 17.84 -2.98 -5.59
CA SER A 99 18.07 -1.53 -5.46
C SER A 99 17.02 -0.68 -6.17
N GLY A 100 16.34 -1.22 -7.19
CA GLY A 100 15.26 -0.53 -7.89
C GLY A 100 13.88 -0.67 -7.23
N LEU A 101 13.70 -1.69 -6.39
CA LEU A 101 12.39 -2.04 -5.84
C LEU A 101 11.84 -0.97 -4.91
N GLU A 102 12.65 -0.49 -3.96
CA GLU A 102 12.22 0.53 -3.00
C GLU A 102 11.72 1.78 -3.71
N LYS A 103 12.52 2.31 -4.65
CA LYS A 103 12.15 3.50 -5.43
C LYS A 103 10.88 3.29 -6.27
N GLU A 104 10.72 2.11 -6.85
CA GLU A 104 9.54 1.74 -7.63
C GLU A 104 8.28 1.69 -6.74
N VAL A 105 8.37 1.03 -5.58
CA VAL A 105 7.28 0.93 -4.60
C VAL A 105 6.92 2.30 -4.04
N SER A 106 7.90 3.09 -3.60
CA SER A 106 7.66 4.46 -3.12
C SER A 106 7.00 5.33 -4.19
N GLY A 107 7.42 5.22 -5.46
CA GLY A 107 6.81 5.96 -6.56
C GLY A 107 5.36 5.52 -6.84
N MET A 108 5.07 4.23 -6.76
CA MET A 108 3.70 3.70 -6.88
C MET A 108 2.81 4.19 -5.73
N ILE A 109 3.32 4.19 -4.51
CA ILE A 109 2.62 4.69 -3.32
C ILE A 109 2.27 6.18 -3.51
N SER A 110 3.26 7.04 -3.78
CA SER A 110 3.00 8.47 -3.97
C SER A 110 1.99 8.75 -5.11
N THR A 111 2.03 7.97 -6.18
CA THR A 111 1.04 8.08 -7.27
C THR A 111 -0.36 7.63 -6.86
N SER A 112 -0.45 6.60 -6.02
CA SER A 112 -1.72 6.12 -5.47
C SER A 112 -2.33 7.16 -4.54
N ASP A 113 -1.54 7.71 -3.62
CA ASP A 113 -1.97 8.72 -2.65
C ASP A 113 -2.51 9.96 -3.34
N GLN A 114 -1.75 10.50 -4.32
CA GLN A 114 -2.19 11.67 -5.08
C GLN A 114 -3.54 11.42 -5.78
N LYS A 115 -3.75 10.23 -6.35
CA LYS A 115 -5.03 9.88 -6.99
C LYS A 115 -6.17 9.74 -5.99
N THR A 116 -5.89 9.26 -4.79
CA THR A 116 -6.87 9.13 -3.72
C THR A 116 -7.28 10.52 -3.21
N GLU A 117 -6.31 11.41 -2.95
CA GLU A 117 -6.56 12.80 -2.54
C GLU A 117 -7.36 13.59 -3.59
N GLU A 118 -7.06 13.40 -4.87
CA GLU A 118 -7.79 14.05 -5.97
C GLU A 118 -9.28 13.64 -6.00
N LYS A 119 -9.59 12.41 -5.58
CA LYS A 119 -10.95 11.84 -5.60
C LYS A 119 -11.70 12.05 -4.28
N GLN A 120 -11.01 12.00 -3.15
CA GLN A 120 -11.57 12.08 -1.80
C GLN A 120 -11.45 13.52 -1.28
N ARG A 121 -12.50 14.32 -1.48
CA ARG A 121 -12.59 15.71 -0.96
C ARG A 121 -13.40 15.80 0.34
N ASN A 122 -13.54 14.70 1.07
CA ASN A 122 -14.38 14.69 2.26
C ASN A 122 -13.76 15.62 3.31
N TYR A 123 -14.47 16.71 3.61
CA TYR A 123 -14.21 17.67 4.70
C TYR A 123 -13.07 18.70 4.51
N SER A 124 -12.24 18.61 3.48
CA SER A 124 -11.27 19.67 3.17
C SER A 124 -11.85 20.75 2.23
N GLY A 125 -11.83 22.00 2.68
CA GLY A 125 -11.82 23.15 1.75
C GLY A 125 -10.52 23.17 0.93
N LYS A 126 -10.37 24.14 0.01
CA LYS A 126 -9.21 24.30 -0.91
C LYS A 126 -7.82 24.47 -0.23
N GLY A 127 -7.67 24.19 1.06
CA GLY A 127 -6.44 24.34 1.83
C GLY A 127 -5.85 22.97 2.18
N THR A 128 -4.66 22.74 1.64
CA THR A 128 -3.72 21.64 1.89
C THR A 128 -3.23 21.59 3.34
N PRO A 129 -3.48 20.49 4.04
CA PRO A 129 -2.39 19.67 4.56
C PRO A 129 -2.54 18.24 4.03
N SER A 130 -1.55 17.78 3.27
CA SER A 130 -1.39 16.35 2.99
C SER A 130 -0.57 15.78 4.14
N ASP A 131 -1.16 14.91 4.93
CA ASP A 131 -0.47 14.17 5.99
C ASP A 131 0.17 12.87 5.47
N GLY A 132 -0.01 12.57 4.19
CA GLY A 132 0.59 11.44 3.48
C GLY A 132 -0.21 10.14 3.58
N ASP A 133 -1.47 10.17 4.01
CA ASP A 133 -2.34 8.98 4.03
C ASP A 133 -3.31 8.89 2.83
N GLY A 134 -3.30 9.90 1.95
CA GLY A 134 -4.15 9.95 0.76
C GLY A 134 -5.54 10.56 0.99
N TYR A 135 -5.85 11.04 2.20
CA TYR A 135 -7.12 11.66 2.57
C TYR A 135 -6.87 13.04 3.20
N ASN A 136 -7.58 14.05 2.70
CA ASN A 136 -7.44 15.40 3.23
C ASN A 136 -8.55 15.67 4.24
N ASP A 137 -8.23 15.50 5.53
CA ASP A 137 -9.09 15.96 6.60
C ASP A 137 -8.43 17.11 7.39
N ASN A 138 -9.26 18.04 7.88
CA ASN A 138 -8.78 19.10 8.76
C ASN A 138 -9.42 18.92 10.14
N LEU A 139 -8.82 18.03 10.94
CA LEU A 139 -9.22 17.77 12.33
C LEU A 139 -9.09 19.01 13.23
N SER A 140 -8.43 20.09 12.78
CA SER A 140 -8.25 21.34 13.53
C SER A 140 -9.40 22.34 13.39
N GLN A 141 -10.42 22.08 12.56
CA GLN A 141 -11.64 22.89 12.60
C GLN A 141 -12.37 22.66 13.93
N GLU A 142 -12.10 23.57 14.87
CA GLU A 142 -12.73 23.64 16.17
C GLU A 142 -14.25 23.51 16.04
N VAL A 143 -14.76 22.54 16.77
CA VAL A 143 -16.16 22.37 17.06
C VAL A 143 -16.58 23.56 17.95
N ARG A 144 -17.10 24.63 17.33
CA ARG A 144 -17.75 25.75 18.04
C ARG A 144 -19.23 25.46 18.27
#